data_AF-A0A089ZVI5-F1
#
_entry.id   AF-A0A089ZVI5-F1
#
_cell.length_a   1.000
_cell.length_b   1.000
_cell.length_c   1.000
_cell.angle_alpha   90.00
_cell.angle_beta   90.00
_cell.angle_gamma   90.00
#
_symmetry.space_group_name_H-M   'P 1'
#
loop_
_entity.id
_entity.type
_entity.pdbx_description
1 polymer ?
#
loop_
_entity_poly.entity_id
_entity_poly.type
_entity_poly.pdbx_seq_one_letter_code
_entity_poly.pdbx_strand_id
1 'polypeptide(L)'
;MAEELQTAVLDSSETLLCFLNPDVINIEEYDKSGGLRIVTITHPLVDKEGNRLDEYSSNLIHGNKIWRPKTSNGDGCLYVIDDTREINETDNEISIKAEELAVELSDLPPEPLLTTEEVKITGEFLNQYVGDLFNLGTIATGQKFSYTGTIGIMALLREIEKQTEHEFQFRYEYNEITQKIDRFIDFLPQRGKTHTVPVELGYNTKNMSLEETEVEVAIAAAPVGAPSDTKADTVNNFHKARKEFEDMVVNTNTQIPLFVTKDEDGNPVDGPMAYPPYPKPAGQNYVTSDGSDSAANYKEITAKDGYTKIPRVALFESSEENKYNLYWLCVNKIREKQQPSVTLEANVIDISKIKDYSPELYNVGDLVPVRPPGREEYVMARVTETTKYPRNFAKDSIKLGNYQIDFFADYLNEGNRPKTAYTNI
;
A
#
# COMPACT_ATOMS: atom_id res chain seq x y z
N MET A 1 -16.12 21.74 12.99
CA MET A 1 -16.79 20.59 13.63
C MET A 1 -18.11 20.24 12.97
N ALA A 2 -19.03 21.18 12.75
CA ALA A 2 -20.35 20.88 12.15
C ALA A 2 -20.29 20.33 10.71
N GLU A 3 -19.32 20.76 9.88
CA GLU A 3 -19.23 20.33 8.47
C GLU A 3 -18.88 18.84 8.30
N GLU A 4 -18.00 18.27 9.14
CA GLU A 4 -17.60 16.84 9.02
C GLU A 4 -18.72 15.87 9.44
N LEU A 5 -19.74 16.38 10.14
CA LEU A 5 -20.93 15.65 10.56
C LEU A 5 -22.11 15.88 9.60
N GLN A 6 -21.97 16.72 8.58
CA GLN A 6 -23.00 16.83 7.55
C GLN A 6 -23.00 15.56 6.71
N THR A 7 -24.11 14.84 6.75
CA THR A 7 -24.28 13.57 6.05
C THR A 7 -25.62 13.56 5.34
N ALA A 8 -25.58 13.46 4.02
CA ALA A 8 -26.76 13.29 3.17
C ALA A 8 -26.97 11.81 2.87
N VAL A 9 -28.21 11.36 2.97
CA VAL A 9 -28.65 10.05 2.48
C VAL A 9 -29.29 10.25 1.12
N LEU A 10 -28.80 9.52 0.13
CA LEU A 10 -29.29 9.53 -1.24
C LEU A 10 -29.88 8.16 -1.58
N ASP A 11 -30.81 8.13 -2.53
CA ASP A 11 -31.24 6.86 -3.12
C ASP A 11 -30.14 6.25 -4.02
N SER A 12 -30.40 5.08 -4.58
CA SER A 12 -29.47 4.40 -5.50
C SER A 12 -29.13 5.22 -6.75
N SER A 13 -29.98 6.18 -7.13
CA SER A 13 -29.81 7.08 -8.27
C SER A 13 -29.19 8.43 -7.88
N GLU A 14 -28.71 8.55 -6.64
CA GLU A 14 -28.06 9.75 -6.09
C GLU A 14 -29.00 10.95 -5.91
N THR A 15 -30.30 10.71 -5.80
CA THR A 15 -31.27 11.73 -5.43
C THR A 15 -31.33 11.88 -3.91
N LEU A 16 -31.31 13.11 -3.41
CA LEU A 16 -31.38 13.40 -1.97
C LEU A 16 -32.69 12.87 -1.36
N LEU A 17 -32.55 12.02 -0.33
CA LEU A 17 -33.66 11.55 0.49
C LEU A 17 -33.79 12.39 1.75
N CYS A 18 -32.71 12.53 2.52
CA CYS A 18 -32.69 13.29 3.76
C CYS A 18 -31.27 13.68 4.19
N PHE A 19 -31.16 14.56 5.18
CA PHE A 19 -29.92 14.78 5.93
C PHE A 19 -30.04 14.15 7.31
N LEU A 20 -29.01 13.41 7.72
CA LEU A 20 -28.94 12.89 9.08
C LEU A 20 -28.68 14.04 10.06
N ASN A 21 -29.22 13.93 11.26
CA ASN A 21 -29.07 14.99 12.26
C ASN A 21 -27.61 15.03 12.79
N PRO A 22 -26.84 16.11 12.51
CA PRO A 22 -25.43 16.23 12.87
C PRO A 22 -25.21 16.39 14.38
N ASP A 23 -26.24 16.53 15.21
CA ASP A 23 -26.12 16.65 16.67
C ASP A 23 -26.17 15.29 17.38
N VAL A 24 -26.66 14.25 16.71
CA VAL A 24 -26.86 12.92 17.32
C VAL A 24 -26.13 11.77 16.62
N ILE A 25 -25.75 11.91 15.35
CA ILE A 25 -25.03 10.84 14.64
C ILE A 25 -23.63 10.59 15.21
N ASN A 26 -23.22 9.33 15.26
CA ASN A 26 -21.82 8.95 15.43
C ASN A 26 -21.29 8.39 14.10
N ILE A 27 -20.07 8.79 13.75
CA ILE A 27 -19.40 8.37 12.53
C ILE A 27 -18.03 7.82 12.92
N GLU A 28 -17.69 6.67 12.35
CA GLU A 28 -16.35 6.11 12.33
C GLU A 28 -15.95 5.92 10.87
N GLU A 29 -14.79 6.44 10.48
CA GLU A 29 -14.25 6.28 9.13
C GLU A 29 -12.93 5.53 9.20
N TYR A 30 -12.82 4.47 8.43
CA TYR A 30 -11.65 3.61 8.33
C TYR A 30 -11.12 3.63 6.90
N ASP A 31 -9.80 3.75 6.74
CA ASP A 31 -9.12 3.68 5.45
C ASP A 31 -7.82 2.87 5.59
N LYS A 32 -7.46 2.11 4.55
CA LYS A 32 -6.23 1.31 4.51
C LYS A 32 -5.60 1.32 3.12
N SER A 33 -4.29 1.13 3.08
CA SER A 33 -3.52 1.03 1.84
C SER A 33 -3.99 -0.17 1.01
N GLY A 34 -4.22 0.05 -0.29
CA GLY A 34 -4.79 -0.95 -1.20
C GLY A 34 -6.25 -1.34 -0.92
N GLY A 35 -6.90 -0.71 0.06
CA GLY A 35 -8.33 -0.87 0.35
C GLY A 35 -9.19 0.25 -0.22
N LEU A 36 -10.48 0.19 0.12
CA LEU A 36 -11.46 1.25 -0.06
C LEU A 36 -11.80 1.84 1.31
N ARG A 37 -12.25 3.10 1.34
CA ARG A 37 -12.70 3.72 2.59
C ARG A 37 -13.99 3.04 3.06
N ILE A 38 -14.12 2.88 4.38
CA ILE A 38 -15.30 2.31 5.03
C ILE A 38 -15.82 3.35 6.01
N VAL A 39 -17.13 3.55 6.03
CA VAL A 39 -17.80 4.38 7.04
C VAL A 39 -18.79 3.53 7.83
N THR A 40 -18.73 3.65 9.15
CA THR A 40 -19.77 3.14 10.06
C THR A 40 -20.53 4.34 10.62
N ILE A 41 -21.84 4.35 10.43
CA ILE A 41 -22.73 5.41 10.93
C ILE A 41 -23.71 4.79 11.92
N THR A 42 -23.71 5.33 13.13
CA THR A 42 -24.66 4.98 14.18
C THR A 42 -25.57 6.17 14.44
N HIS A 43 -26.88 5.97 14.33
CA HIS A 43 -27.89 7.00 14.52
C HIS A 43 -28.94 6.51 15.54
N PRO A 44 -29.29 7.32 16.56
CA PRO A 44 -30.35 6.94 17.49
C PRO A 44 -31.73 7.08 16.83
N LEU A 45 -32.63 6.15 17.10
CA LEU A 45 -34.01 6.13 16.60
C LEU A 45 -34.93 7.08 17.39
N VAL A 46 -34.45 7.65 18.49
CA VAL A 46 -35.14 8.62 19.33
C VAL A 46 -34.12 9.68 19.79
N ASP A 47 -34.49 10.96 19.76
CA ASP A 47 -33.61 12.02 20.29
C ASP A 47 -33.64 12.09 21.83
N LYS A 48 -32.84 13.00 22.40
CA LYS A 48 -32.75 13.21 23.86
C LYS A 48 -34.03 13.74 24.49
N GLU A 49 -34.94 14.30 23.69
CA GLU A 49 -36.23 14.84 24.13
C GLU A 49 -37.38 13.83 23.96
N GLY A 50 -37.09 12.64 23.40
CA GLY A 50 -38.07 11.58 23.17
C GLY A 50 -38.78 11.68 21.82
N ASN A 51 -38.35 12.57 20.91
CA ASN A 51 -38.90 12.64 19.57
C ASN A 51 -38.40 11.46 18.73
N ARG A 52 -39.31 10.83 17.99
CA ARG A 52 -38.96 9.70 17.12
C ARG A 52 -38.17 10.20 15.90
N LEU A 53 -37.08 9.50 15.61
CA LEU A 53 -36.20 9.69 14.45
C LEU A 53 -36.22 8.44 13.55
N ASP A 54 -37.27 7.63 13.63
CA ASP A 54 -37.37 6.35 12.92
C ASP A 54 -37.51 6.50 11.41
N GLU A 55 -37.82 7.69 10.90
CA GLU A 55 -37.81 8.00 9.48
C GLU A 55 -36.44 7.76 8.82
N TYR A 56 -35.33 7.87 9.56
CA TYR A 56 -34.02 7.53 9.05
C TYR A 56 -33.86 6.03 8.80
N SER A 57 -34.56 5.17 9.54
CA SER A 57 -34.48 3.72 9.38
C SER A 57 -35.01 3.23 8.02
N SER A 58 -35.95 3.97 7.41
CA SER A 58 -36.44 3.71 6.06
C SER A 58 -35.50 4.21 4.97
N ASN A 59 -34.61 5.17 5.27
CA ASN A 59 -33.66 5.73 4.31
C ASN A 59 -32.27 5.07 4.40
N LEU A 60 -31.88 4.58 5.58
CA LEU A 60 -30.64 3.83 5.82
C LEU A 60 -30.85 2.35 5.49
N ILE A 61 -30.99 2.03 4.20
CA ILE A 61 -31.20 0.69 3.67
C ILE A 61 -30.14 0.35 2.62
N HIS A 62 -29.95 -0.94 2.34
CA HIS A 62 -28.99 -1.39 1.33
C HIS A 62 -29.28 -0.81 -0.06
N GLY A 63 -28.23 -0.45 -0.79
CA GLY A 63 -28.28 0.16 -2.12
C GLY A 63 -28.46 1.69 -2.11
N ASN A 64 -28.88 2.28 -0.99
CA ASN A 64 -28.84 3.73 -0.81
C ASN A 64 -27.40 4.20 -0.58
N LYS A 65 -27.16 5.49 -0.83
CA LYS A 65 -25.82 6.08 -0.81
C LYS A 65 -25.70 7.13 0.29
N ILE A 66 -24.50 7.30 0.79
CA ILE A 66 -24.16 8.29 1.80
C ILE A 66 -23.17 9.28 1.18
N TRP A 67 -23.58 10.54 1.08
CA TRP A 67 -22.70 11.63 0.67
C TRP A 67 -22.22 12.43 1.87
N ARG A 68 -20.90 12.53 2.01
CA ARG A 68 -20.25 13.40 3.00
C ARG A 68 -19.43 14.45 2.24
N PRO A 69 -19.86 15.73 2.22
CA PRO A 69 -19.16 16.78 1.47
C PRO A 69 -17.78 17.08 2.02
N LYS A 70 -17.54 16.75 3.30
CA LYS A 70 -16.24 16.88 3.95
C LYS A 70 -16.09 15.76 4.98
N THR A 71 -15.10 14.91 4.78
CA THR A 71 -14.73 13.85 5.71
C THR A 71 -13.67 14.33 6.69
N SER A 72 -13.29 13.48 7.65
CA SER A 72 -12.13 13.76 8.51
C SER A 72 -10.79 13.63 7.77
N ASN A 73 -10.80 13.29 6.48
CA ASN A 73 -9.65 13.36 5.57
C ASN A 73 -9.55 14.73 4.87
N GLY A 74 -10.59 15.57 4.98
CA GLY A 74 -10.65 16.93 4.43
C GLY A 74 -11.25 17.01 3.03
N ASP A 75 -11.49 15.88 2.37
CA ASP A 75 -12.12 15.74 1.06
C ASP A 75 -13.55 15.16 1.18
N GLY A 76 -14.35 15.36 0.14
CA GLY A 76 -15.67 14.74 0.04
C GLY A 76 -15.57 13.26 -0.33
N CYS A 77 -16.50 12.45 0.16
CA CYS A 77 -16.56 11.03 -0.16
C CYS A 77 -18.00 10.55 -0.31
N LEU A 78 -18.21 9.65 -1.27
CA LEU A 78 -19.48 9.01 -1.56
C LEU A 78 -19.35 7.53 -1.22
N TYR A 79 -20.29 7.04 -0.42
CA TYR A 79 -20.34 5.65 0.03
C TYR A 79 -21.64 4.99 -0.42
N VAL A 80 -21.64 3.67 -0.57
CA VAL A 80 -22.83 2.85 -0.82
C VAL A 80 -23.08 1.94 0.40
N ILE A 81 -24.33 1.82 0.81
CA ILE A 81 -24.73 0.93 1.91
C ILE A 81 -24.86 -0.48 1.33
N ASP A 82 -23.83 -1.30 1.50
CA ASP A 82 -23.70 -2.63 0.90
C ASP A 82 -23.34 -3.74 1.91
N ASP A 83 -22.87 -3.37 3.09
CA ASP A 83 -22.46 -4.31 4.14
C ASP A 83 -23.55 -4.47 5.22
N THR A 84 -23.28 -4.07 6.46
CA THR A 84 -24.11 -4.44 7.61
C THR A 84 -25.13 -3.35 7.93
N ARG A 85 -26.38 -3.76 8.22
CA ARG A 85 -27.43 -2.91 8.79
C ARG A 85 -27.98 -3.58 10.04
N GLU A 86 -27.72 -2.99 11.20
CA GLU A 86 -28.13 -3.50 12.50
C GLU A 86 -29.08 -2.51 13.18
N ILE A 87 -30.20 -3.02 13.69
CA ILE A 87 -31.10 -2.26 14.57
C ILE A 87 -30.96 -2.85 15.96
N ASN A 88 -30.44 -2.05 16.88
CA ASN A 88 -30.36 -2.40 18.28
C ASN A 88 -31.57 -1.80 19.00
N GLU A 89 -32.57 -2.63 19.28
CA GLU A 89 -33.80 -2.23 19.98
C GLU A 89 -33.56 -1.88 21.46
N THR A 90 -32.48 -2.39 22.07
CA THR A 90 -32.16 -2.11 23.47
C THR A 90 -31.62 -0.70 23.64
N ASP A 91 -30.68 -0.33 22.76
CA ASP A 91 -30.06 1.00 22.76
C ASP A 91 -30.86 2.03 21.94
N ASN A 92 -31.90 1.57 21.21
CA ASN A 92 -32.68 2.36 20.25
C ASN A 92 -31.80 3.04 19.19
N GLU A 93 -30.89 2.28 18.58
CA GLU A 93 -29.97 2.80 17.57
C GLU A 93 -30.02 1.95 16.29
N ILE A 94 -29.78 2.59 15.15
CA ILE A 94 -29.47 1.93 13.89
C ILE A 94 -27.99 2.15 13.57
N SER A 95 -27.30 1.08 13.24
CA SER A 95 -25.91 1.09 12.78
C SER A 95 -25.86 0.58 11.35
N ILE A 96 -25.22 1.34 10.47
CA ILE A 96 -24.94 0.92 9.10
C ILE A 96 -23.45 0.97 8.83
N LYS A 97 -22.99 0.05 7.98
CA LYS A 97 -21.65 0.05 7.42
C LYS A 97 -21.76 0.19 5.90
N ALA A 98 -20.98 1.11 5.35
CA ALA A 98 -20.98 1.47 3.94
C ALA A 98 -19.54 1.59 3.43
N GLU A 99 -19.30 1.13 2.21
CA GLU A 99 -18.00 1.23 1.54
C GLU A 99 -17.98 2.39 0.53
N GLU A 100 -16.80 2.94 0.28
CA GLU A 100 -16.58 3.94 -0.77
C GLU A 100 -17.14 3.44 -2.10
N LEU A 101 -17.83 4.31 -2.84
CA LEU A 101 -18.61 3.95 -4.03
C LEU A 101 -17.79 3.17 -5.08
N ALA A 102 -16.47 3.35 -5.10
CA ALA A 102 -15.57 2.58 -5.95
C ALA A 102 -15.71 1.04 -5.78
N VAL A 103 -16.32 0.56 -4.70
CA VAL A 103 -16.68 -0.85 -4.50
C VAL A 103 -17.56 -1.38 -5.64
N GLU A 104 -18.43 -0.55 -6.25
CA GLU A 104 -19.29 -0.92 -7.38
C GLU A 104 -18.48 -1.41 -8.60
N LEU A 105 -17.20 -1.01 -8.74
CA LEU A 105 -16.29 -1.54 -9.78
C LEU A 105 -15.98 -3.03 -9.58
N SER A 106 -16.15 -3.57 -8.37
CA SER A 106 -16.01 -4.99 -8.07
C SER A 106 -17.23 -5.80 -8.50
N ASP A 107 -18.39 -5.15 -8.58
CA ASP A 107 -19.67 -5.76 -8.95
C ASP A 107 -19.97 -5.69 -10.46
N LEU A 108 -19.15 -4.94 -11.21
CA LEU A 108 -19.23 -4.92 -12.67
C LEU A 108 -18.88 -6.29 -13.27
N PRO A 109 -19.49 -6.66 -14.42
CA PRO A 109 -19.10 -7.87 -15.14
C PRO A 109 -17.60 -7.88 -15.42
N PRO A 110 -16.94 -9.05 -15.31
CA PRO A 110 -15.51 -9.13 -15.58
C PRO A 110 -15.23 -8.99 -17.06
N GLU A 111 -14.11 -8.34 -17.40
CA GLU A 111 -13.71 -8.06 -18.77
C GLU A 111 -12.56 -8.97 -19.22
N PRO A 112 -12.56 -9.44 -20.47
CA PRO A 112 -11.45 -10.22 -21.00
C PRO A 112 -10.30 -9.31 -21.47
N LEU A 113 -9.09 -9.61 -21.00
CA LEU A 113 -7.83 -9.13 -21.59
C LEU A 113 -7.16 -10.29 -22.32
N LEU A 114 -7.34 -10.31 -23.65
CA LEU A 114 -6.86 -11.41 -24.52
C LEU A 114 -5.48 -11.14 -25.14
N THR A 115 -4.70 -10.25 -24.53
CA THR A 115 -3.36 -9.91 -25.00
C THR A 115 -2.31 -10.74 -24.28
N THR A 116 -1.32 -11.21 -25.04
CA THR A 116 -0.10 -11.84 -24.53
C THR A 116 1.06 -10.84 -24.40
N GLU A 117 0.88 -9.60 -24.88
CA GLU A 117 1.86 -8.53 -24.82
C GLU A 117 1.57 -7.57 -23.64
N GLU A 118 2.61 -6.86 -23.20
CA GLU A 118 2.47 -5.79 -22.21
C GLU A 118 1.53 -4.69 -22.71
N VAL A 119 0.57 -4.33 -21.87
CA VAL A 119 -0.38 -3.25 -22.13
C VAL A 119 0.17 -1.96 -21.54
N LYS A 120 0.22 -0.91 -22.37
CA LYS A 120 0.57 0.43 -21.92
C LYS A 120 -0.66 1.10 -21.29
N ILE A 121 -0.48 1.65 -20.10
CA ILE A 121 -1.52 2.39 -19.40
C ILE A 121 -1.63 3.79 -20.02
N THR A 122 -2.81 4.10 -20.54
CA THR A 122 -3.20 5.38 -21.13
C THR A 122 -4.56 5.81 -20.60
N GLY A 123 -4.92 7.08 -20.78
CA GLY A 123 -6.28 7.55 -20.46
C GLY A 123 -7.34 6.79 -21.26
N GLU A 124 -7.12 6.54 -22.56
CA GLU A 124 -8.06 5.76 -23.38
C GLU A 124 -8.27 4.35 -22.84
N PHE A 125 -7.18 3.67 -22.45
CA PHE A 125 -7.23 2.35 -21.83
C PHE A 125 -8.07 2.39 -20.55
N LEU A 126 -7.77 3.29 -19.61
CA LEU A 126 -8.53 3.37 -18.35
C LEU A 126 -10.00 3.72 -18.60
N ASN A 127 -10.28 4.67 -19.50
CA ASN A 127 -11.63 5.09 -19.83
C ASN A 127 -12.50 3.94 -20.37
N GLN A 128 -11.90 2.98 -21.07
CA GLN A 128 -12.61 1.79 -21.55
C GLN A 128 -13.20 0.96 -20.41
N TYR A 129 -12.51 0.86 -19.27
CA TYR A 129 -12.90 -0.03 -18.17
C TYR A 129 -13.64 0.69 -17.05
N VAL A 130 -13.38 1.98 -16.82
CA VAL A 130 -13.95 2.73 -15.68
C VAL A 130 -14.82 3.91 -16.10
N GLY A 131 -14.83 4.28 -17.39
CA GLY A 131 -15.45 5.51 -17.89
C GLY A 131 -16.96 5.61 -17.70
N ASP A 132 -17.64 4.47 -17.56
CA ASP A 132 -19.08 4.43 -17.28
C ASP A 132 -19.42 4.87 -15.84
N LEU A 133 -18.46 4.75 -14.90
CA LEU A 133 -18.65 5.07 -13.48
C LEU A 133 -17.81 6.27 -13.00
N PHE A 134 -16.65 6.51 -13.61
CA PHE A 134 -15.70 7.55 -13.18
C PHE A 134 -15.17 8.35 -14.36
N ASN A 135 -15.07 9.67 -14.16
CA ASN A 135 -14.28 10.52 -15.02
C ASN A 135 -12.78 10.31 -14.75
N LEU A 136 -11.95 10.44 -15.77
CA LEU A 136 -10.51 10.42 -15.57
C LEU A 136 -10.01 11.76 -15.04
N GLY A 137 -9.22 11.72 -13.98
CA GLY A 137 -8.48 12.86 -13.47
C GLY A 137 -7.03 12.85 -13.98
N THR A 138 -6.07 12.88 -13.05
CA THR A 138 -4.63 12.86 -13.36
C THR A 138 -4.17 11.44 -13.64
N ILE A 139 -3.63 11.18 -14.84
CA ILE A 139 -3.14 9.86 -15.24
C ILE A 139 -1.62 9.92 -15.50
N ALA A 140 -0.85 9.22 -14.67
CA ALA A 140 0.56 8.94 -14.93
C ALA A 140 0.68 8.02 -16.16
N THR A 141 1.39 8.48 -17.19
CA THR A 141 1.49 7.74 -18.47
C THR A 141 2.83 7.02 -18.59
N GLY A 142 2.87 5.98 -19.43
CA GLY A 142 4.12 5.29 -19.75
C GLY A 142 4.33 3.99 -18.96
N GLN A 143 3.54 3.77 -17.91
CA GLN A 143 3.52 2.51 -17.19
C GLN A 143 2.95 1.38 -18.03
N LYS A 144 3.41 0.17 -17.75
CA LYS A 144 2.97 -1.04 -18.44
C LYS A 144 2.67 -2.14 -17.45
N PHE A 145 1.74 -3.01 -17.81
CA PHE A 145 1.43 -4.21 -17.05
C PHE A 145 1.14 -5.36 -18.01
N SER A 146 1.22 -6.59 -17.53
CA SER A 146 0.89 -7.80 -18.29
C SER A 146 -0.18 -8.60 -17.56
N TYR A 147 -1.26 -8.92 -18.27
CA TYR A 147 -2.33 -9.78 -17.78
C TYR A 147 -3.01 -10.47 -18.96
N THR A 148 -3.25 -11.77 -18.85
CA THR A 148 -4.00 -12.55 -19.83
C THR A 148 -5.10 -13.34 -19.14
N GLY A 149 -6.34 -13.15 -19.56
CA GLY A 149 -7.50 -13.86 -19.00
C GLY A 149 -8.70 -12.95 -18.81
N THR A 150 -9.54 -13.29 -17.84
CA THR A 150 -10.75 -12.55 -17.47
C THR A 150 -10.60 -12.04 -16.04
N ILE A 151 -10.84 -10.75 -15.84
CA ILE A 151 -10.60 -10.08 -14.55
C ILE A 151 -11.72 -9.08 -14.24
N GLY A 152 -12.09 -8.97 -12.95
CA GLY A 152 -13.00 -7.92 -12.49
C GLY A 152 -12.33 -6.55 -12.54
N ILE A 153 -13.10 -5.47 -12.72
CA ILE A 153 -12.53 -4.14 -12.96
C ILE A 153 -11.70 -3.66 -11.78
N MET A 154 -12.20 -3.77 -10.54
CA MET A 154 -11.41 -3.41 -9.35
C MET A 154 -10.14 -4.29 -9.23
N ALA A 155 -10.22 -5.59 -9.52
CA ALA A 155 -9.06 -6.47 -9.49
C ALA A 155 -8.00 -6.10 -10.53
N LEU A 156 -8.43 -5.64 -11.72
CA LEU A 156 -7.54 -5.11 -12.75
C LEU A 156 -6.77 -3.89 -12.25
N LEU A 157 -7.46 -2.95 -11.58
CA LEU A 157 -6.80 -1.78 -10.98
C LEU A 157 -5.74 -2.22 -9.95
N ARG A 158 -6.06 -3.19 -9.08
CA ARG A 158 -5.10 -3.71 -8.08
C ARG A 158 -3.90 -4.42 -8.71
N GLU A 159 -4.10 -5.15 -9.81
CA GLU A 159 -3.00 -5.79 -10.52
C GLU A 159 -2.09 -4.75 -11.19
N ILE A 160 -2.67 -3.66 -11.73
CA ILE A 160 -1.91 -2.52 -12.26
C ILE A 160 -1.05 -1.89 -11.16
N GLU A 161 -1.63 -1.59 -9.98
CA GLU A 161 -0.87 -1.00 -8.86
C GLU A 161 0.32 -1.88 -8.47
N LYS A 162 0.08 -3.20 -8.39
CA LYS A 162 1.08 -4.19 -8.01
C LYS A 162 2.26 -4.27 -9.00
N GLN A 163 2.01 -4.13 -10.31
CA GLN A 163 3.06 -4.24 -11.33
C GLN A 163 3.78 -2.92 -11.62
N THR A 164 3.15 -1.78 -11.33
CA THR A 164 3.65 -0.46 -11.74
C THR A 164 4.20 0.40 -10.60
N GLU A 165 4.02 -0.01 -9.35
CA GLU A 165 4.35 0.78 -8.15
C GLU A 165 3.65 2.17 -8.13
N HIS A 166 2.57 2.31 -8.90
CA HIS A 166 1.70 3.48 -8.91
C HIS A 166 0.39 3.15 -8.19
N GLU A 167 -0.37 4.17 -7.82
CA GLU A 167 -1.56 4.03 -6.98
C GLU A 167 -2.77 4.72 -7.62
N PHE A 168 -3.93 4.10 -7.47
CA PHE A 168 -5.21 4.72 -7.81
C PHE A 168 -5.75 5.53 -6.62
N GLN A 169 -6.30 6.69 -6.94
CA GLN A 169 -7.01 7.54 -5.99
C GLN A 169 -8.40 7.87 -6.53
N PHE A 170 -9.43 7.63 -5.73
CA PHE A 170 -10.80 8.04 -6.03
C PHE A 170 -11.08 9.40 -5.39
N ARG A 171 -11.72 10.30 -6.14
CA ARG A 171 -12.12 11.63 -5.66
C ARG A 171 -13.57 11.91 -6.04
N TYR A 172 -14.26 12.63 -5.16
CA TYR A 172 -15.67 12.95 -5.32
C TYR A 172 -15.89 14.43 -5.05
N GLU A 173 -16.57 15.11 -5.98
CA GLU A 173 -16.81 16.55 -5.92
C GLU A 173 -18.28 16.84 -6.19
N TYR A 174 -18.92 17.60 -5.31
CA TYR A 174 -20.29 18.06 -5.58
C TYR A 174 -20.26 19.26 -6.52
N ASN A 175 -20.94 19.14 -7.66
CA ASN A 175 -21.04 20.19 -8.65
C ASN A 175 -22.33 20.99 -8.43
N GLU A 176 -22.19 22.20 -7.89
CA GLU A 176 -23.33 23.07 -7.57
C GLU A 176 -24.17 23.45 -8.80
N ILE A 177 -23.58 23.44 -10.01
CA ILE A 177 -24.26 23.82 -11.25
C ILE A 177 -25.14 22.68 -11.75
N THR A 178 -24.58 21.46 -11.81
CA THR A 178 -25.31 20.27 -12.30
C THR A 178 -26.13 19.59 -11.21
N GLN A 179 -25.89 19.94 -9.94
CA GLN A 179 -26.43 19.31 -8.74
C GLN A 179 -26.14 17.80 -8.66
N LYS A 180 -24.99 17.39 -9.20
CA LYS A 180 -24.52 16.00 -9.22
C LYS A 180 -23.18 15.87 -8.51
N ILE A 181 -22.88 14.64 -8.08
CA ILE A 181 -21.57 14.30 -7.55
C ILE A 181 -20.72 13.81 -8.72
N ASP A 182 -19.74 14.62 -9.10
CA ASP A 182 -18.73 14.23 -10.07
C ASP A 182 -17.74 13.27 -9.41
N ARG A 183 -17.46 12.16 -10.09
CA ARG A 183 -16.60 11.08 -9.60
C ARG A 183 -15.36 11.02 -10.47
N PHE A 184 -14.19 10.98 -9.85
CA PHE A 184 -12.91 10.96 -10.54
C PHE A 184 -12.06 9.79 -10.07
N ILE A 185 -11.28 9.26 -11.01
CA ILE A 185 -10.18 8.33 -10.72
C ILE A 185 -8.87 8.93 -11.24
N ASP A 186 -7.89 9.02 -10.34
CA ASP A 186 -6.52 9.40 -10.66
C ASP A 186 -5.61 8.17 -10.60
N PHE A 187 -4.55 8.17 -11.40
CA PHE A 187 -3.48 7.18 -11.38
C PHE A 187 -2.16 7.93 -11.18
N LEU A 188 -1.58 7.80 -9.99
CA LEU A 188 -0.49 8.64 -9.50
C LEU A 188 0.75 7.80 -9.17
N PRO A 189 1.98 8.33 -9.31
CA PRO A 189 3.18 7.64 -8.83
C PRO A 189 3.10 7.29 -7.34
N GLN A 190 2.57 8.22 -6.54
CA GLN A 190 2.24 7.99 -5.13
C GLN A 190 1.08 8.92 -4.75
N ARG A 191 0.12 8.40 -3.97
CA ARG A 191 -0.92 9.21 -3.31
C ARG A 191 -0.42 9.79 -1.99
N GLY A 192 -1.12 10.82 -1.50
CA GLY A 192 -0.83 11.48 -0.23
C GLY A 192 0.14 12.66 -0.34
N LYS A 193 0.34 13.35 0.78
CA LYS A 193 1.23 14.51 0.92
C LYS A 193 2.36 14.22 1.92
N THR A 194 3.42 15.02 1.86
CA THR A 194 4.48 14.98 2.88
C THR A 194 4.16 15.96 4.00
N HIS A 195 4.12 15.47 5.22
CA HIS A 195 4.01 16.27 6.43
C HIS A 195 5.37 16.78 6.87
N THR A 196 5.37 17.98 7.47
CA THR A 196 6.58 18.58 8.04
C THR A 196 6.62 18.48 9.56
N VAL A 197 5.46 18.34 10.21
CA VAL A 197 5.37 18.19 11.65
C VAL A 197 5.61 16.73 12.01
N PRO A 198 6.59 16.44 12.88
CA PRO A 198 6.87 15.07 13.25
C PRO A 198 5.81 14.47 14.19
N VAL A 199 5.61 13.17 14.04
CA VAL A 199 4.92 12.36 15.04
C VAL A 199 5.94 11.97 16.11
N GLU A 200 5.73 12.51 17.30
CA GLU A 200 6.64 12.39 18.44
C GLU A 200 5.99 11.61 19.59
N LEU A 201 6.80 10.71 20.14
CA LEU A 201 6.45 9.90 21.29
C LEU A 201 6.17 10.72 22.54
N GLY A 202 4.99 10.53 23.11
CA GLY A 202 4.59 11.19 24.35
C GLY A 202 4.24 12.67 24.21
N TYR A 203 4.25 13.21 22.99
CA TYR A 203 3.81 14.56 22.69
C TYR A 203 2.45 14.57 21.99
N ASN A 204 2.40 14.14 20.73
CA ASN A 204 1.17 14.09 19.90
C ASN A 204 0.69 12.65 19.65
N THR A 205 1.09 11.70 20.49
CA THR A 205 0.69 10.28 20.38
C THR A 205 0.18 9.74 21.71
N LYS A 206 -0.87 8.92 21.66
CA LYS A 206 -1.25 7.99 22.74
C LYS A 206 -1.05 6.56 22.25
N ASN A 207 -0.51 5.69 23.11
CA ASN A 207 -0.30 4.27 22.83
C ASN A 207 0.44 4.04 21.52
N MET A 208 1.77 3.94 21.61
CA MET A 208 2.59 3.60 20.46
C MET A 208 3.17 2.20 20.65
N SER A 209 3.03 1.36 19.63
CA SER A 209 3.70 0.06 19.55
C SER A 209 4.69 0.09 18.39
N LEU A 210 5.93 -0.25 18.69
CA LEU A 210 6.96 -0.54 17.71
C LEU A 210 7.09 -2.06 17.65
N GLU A 211 6.79 -2.65 16.50
CA GLU A 211 7.04 -4.05 16.22
C GLU A 211 8.21 -4.16 15.25
N GLU A 212 9.25 -4.86 15.67
CA GLU A 212 10.39 -5.21 14.83
C GLU A 212 10.38 -6.72 14.59
N THR A 213 10.33 -7.14 13.33
CA THR A 213 10.33 -8.56 12.94
C THR A 213 11.43 -8.86 11.95
N GLU A 214 12.20 -9.89 12.27
CA GLU A 214 13.22 -10.47 11.40
C GLU A 214 12.75 -11.79 10.76
N VAL A 215 11.45 -12.12 10.85
CA VAL A 215 10.91 -13.41 10.38
C VAL A 215 11.18 -13.65 8.90
N GLU A 216 11.09 -12.62 8.07
CA GLU A 216 11.31 -12.76 6.62
C GLU A 216 12.72 -12.33 6.17
N VAL A 217 13.59 -11.95 7.11
CA VAL A 217 14.91 -11.44 6.74
C VAL A 217 15.77 -12.52 6.11
N ALA A 218 16.38 -12.18 4.98
CA ALA A 218 17.33 -13.03 4.30
C ALA A 218 18.43 -12.21 3.61
N ILE A 219 19.68 -12.62 3.79
CA ILE A 219 20.85 -12.05 3.09
C ILE A 219 21.23 -12.86 1.84
N ALA A 220 20.49 -13.93 1.57
CA ALA A 220 20.62 -14.73 0.37
C ALA A 220 19.25 -14.94 -0.28
N ALA A 221 19.22 -15.19 -1.58
CA ALA A 221 18.00 -15.55 -2.30
C ALA A 221 18.24 -16.71 -3.26
N ALA A 222 17.26 -17.60 -3.34
CA ALA A 222 17.26 -18.73 -4.26
C ALA A 222 15.95 -18.74 -5.06
N PRO A 223 16.03 -18.87 -6.38
CA PRO A 223 14.84 -19.09 -7.18
C PRO A 223 14.41 -20.55 -6.98
N VAL A 224 13.11 -20.79 -6.81
CA VAL A 224 12.47 -22.12 -6.78
C VAL A 224 11.33 -22.16 -7.80
N GLY A 225 10.63 -23.27 -7.92
CA GLY A 225 9.44 -23.38 -8.76
C GLY A 225 9.49 -24.54 -9.76
N ALA A 226 8.56 -24.49 -10.70
CA ALA A 226 8.35 -25.48 -11.74
C ALA A 226 8.31 -24.80 -13.13
N PRO A 227 8.46 -25.57 -14.22
CA PRO A 227 8.31 -25.06 -15.59
C PRO A 227 6.96 -24.39 -15.81
N SER A 228 6.93 -23.36 -16.66
CA SER A 228 5.71 -22.58 -16.97
C SER A 228 4.69 -23.34 -17.82
N ASP A 229 5.11 -24.40 -18.51
CA ASP A 229 4.26 -25.32 -19.27
C ASP A 229 4.90 -26.72 -19.23
N THR A 230 4.09 -27.73 -19.55
CA THR A 230 4.42 -29.15 -19.64
C THR A 230 5.15 -29.53 -20.93
N LYS A 231 5.34 -28.60 -21.86
CA LYS A 231 6.07 -28.84 -23.12
C LYS A 231 7.52 -29.25 -22.82
N ALA A 232 7.98 -30.32 -23.47
CA ALA A 232 9.30 -30.88 -23.25
C ALA A 232 10.43 -29.85 -23.39
N ASP A 233 10.35 -28.96 -24.38
CA ASP A 233 11.37 -27.93 -24.61
C ASP A 233 11.40 -26.89 -23.48
N THR A 234 10.24 -26.44 -23.00
CA THR A 234 10.11 -25.52 -21.85
C THR A 234 10.66 -26.17 -20.57
N VAL A 235 10.31 -27.43 -20.32
CA VAL A 235 10.81 -28.19 -19.17
C VAL A 235 12.34 -28.34 -19.24
N ASN A 236 12.87 -28.70 -20.41
CA ASN A 236 14.31 -28.83 -20.62
C ASN A 236 15.05 -27.49 -20.47
N ASN A 237 14.51 -26.41 -21.02
CA ASN A 237 15.08 -25.06 -20.90
C ASN A 237 15.09 -24.60 -19.44
N PHE A 238 13.99 -24.82 -18.71
CA PHE A 238 13.91 -24.53 -17.29
C PHE A 238 15.00 -25.26 -16.50
N HIS A 239 15.12 -26.58 -16.64
CA HIS A 239 16.12 -27.36 -15.92
C HIS A 239 17.56 -27.00 -16.33
N LYS A 240 17.78 -26.73 -17.62
CA LYS A 240 19.06 -26.25 -18.15
C LYS A 240 19.44 -24.91 -17.52
N ALA A 241 18.52 -23.94 -17.49
CA ALA A 241 18.74 -22.64 -16.88
C ALA A 241 19.09 -22.74 -15.40
N ARG A 242 18.40 -23.63 -14.66
CA ARG A 242 18.69 -23.88 -13.24
C ARG A 242 20.07 -24.48 -13.04
N LYS A 243 20.47 -25.42 -13.90
CA LYS A 243 21.79 -26.02 -13.83
C LYS A 243 22.89 -25.02 -14.20
N GLU A 244 22.68 -24.24 -15.25
CA GLU A 244 23.61 -23.19 -15.65
C GLU A 244 23.72 -22.09 -14.59
N PHE A 245 22.63 -21.77 -13.89
CA PHE A 245 22.66 -20.86 -12.75
C PHE A 245 23.47 -21.46 -11.59
N GLU A 246 23.25 -22.72 -11.23
CA GLU A 246 24.02 -23.43 -10.19
C GLU A 246 25.53 -23.40 -10.50
N ASP A 247 25.89 -23.72 -11.74
CA ASP A 247 27.28 -23.82 -12.20
C ASP A 247 27.94 -22.45 -12.46
N MET A 248 27.14 -21.38 -12.59
CA MET A 248 27.64 -20.03 -12.84
C MET A 248 28.48 -19.50 -11.67
N VAL A 249 29.62 -18.90 -12.03
CA VAL A 249 30.46 -18.10 -11.13
C VAL A 249 30.27 -16.63 -11.45
N VAL A 250 29.91 -15.83 -10.45
CA VAL A 250 29.78 -14.38 -10.54
C VAL A 250 30.79 -13.73 -9.61
N ASN A 251 31.64 -12.87 -10.18
CA ASN A 251 32.58 -12.02 -9.45
C ASN A 251 32.14 -10.57 -9.58
N THR A 252 32.06 -9.85 -8.46
CA THR A 252 31.62 -8.45 -8.39
C THR A 252 32.51 -7.49 -9.20
N ASN A 253 33.74 -7.90 -9.53
CA ASN A 253 34.68 -7.14 -10.36
C ASN A 253 34.61 -7.46 -11.86
N THR A 254 33.67 -8.31 -12.29
CA THR A 254 33.52 -8.70 -13.71
C THR A 254 32.09 -8.39 -14.16
N GLN A 255 31.96 -7.66 -15.27
CA GLN A 255 30.65 -7.30 -15.77
C GLN A 255 29.91 -8.52 -16.35
N ILE A 256 28.61 -8.57 -16.11
CA ILE A 256 27.67 -9.54 -16.68
C ILE A 256 26.47 -8.81 -17.30
N PRO A 257 25.72 -9.41 -18.23
CA PRO A 257 24.51 -8.80 -18.78
C PRO A 257 23.48 -8.49 -17.68
N LEU A 258 22.88 -7.30 -17.71
CA LEU A 258 21.78 -6.89 -16.80
C LEU A 258 20.51 -7.70 -17.05
N PHE A 259 20.27 -8.06 -18.30
CA PHE A 259 19.19 -8.92 -18.71
C PHE A 259 19.59 -9.61 -20.01
N VAL A 260 18.95 -10.73 -20.31
CA VAL A 260 19.03 -11.42 -21.59
C VAL A 260 17.63 -11.62 -22.12
N THR A 261 17.39 -11.17 -23.35
CA THR A 261 16.14 -11.38 -24.09
C THR A 261 16.35 -12.43 -25.18
N LYS A 262 15.29 -12.83 -25.88
CA LYS A 262 15.40 -13.67 -27.08
C LYS A 262 15.14 -12.82 -28.33
N ASP A 263 15.87 -13.05 -29.42
CA ASP A 263 15.58 -12.47 -30.73
C ASP A 263 14.41 -13.19 -31.44
N GLU A 264 14.07 -12.75 -32.65
CA GLU A 264 12.99 -13.33 -33.47
C GLU A 264 13.21 -14.82 -33.79
N ASP A 265 14.47 -15.29 -33.76
CA ASP A 265 14.86 -16.67 -34.00
C ASP A 265 14.98 -17.48 -32.69
N GLY A 266 14.68 -16.86 -31.54
CA GLY A 266 14.73 -17.49 -30.21
C GLY A 266 16.12 -17.55 -29.57
N ASN A 267 17.14 -16.90 -30.16
CA ASN A 267 18.50 -16.88 -29.63
C ASN A 267 18.64 -15.82 -28.52
N PRO A 268 19.47 -16.09 -27.49
CA PRO A 268 19.72 -15.12 -26.43
C PRO A 268 20.47 -13.88 -26.94
N VAL A 269 19.96 -12.71 -26.60
CA VAL A 269 20.57 -11.39 -26.86
C VAL A 269 20.89 -10.74 -25.52
N ASP A 270 22.18 -10.48 -25.29
CA ASP A 270 22.66 -9.82 -24.08
C ASP A 270 22.27 -8.34 -24.07
N GLY A 271 21.70 -7.91 -22.96
CA GLY A 271 21.48 -6.50 -22.66
C GLY A 271 22.77 -5.78 -22.24
N PRO A 272 22.66 -4.55 -21.72
CA PRO A 272 23.81 -3.79 -21.24
C PRO A 272 24.54 -4.52 -20.12
N MET A 273 25.87 -4.41 -20.12
CA MET A 273 26.75 -5.04 -19.13
C MET A 273 26.81 -4.21 -17.84
N ALA A 274 26.74 -4.86 -16.67
CA ALA A 274 26.86 -4.22 -15.37
C ALA A 274 27.72 -5.03 -14.39
N TYR A 275 28.30 -4.34 -13.41
CA TYR A 275 28.98 -4.99 -12.29
C TYR A 275 27.96 -5.57 -11.32
N PRO A 276 28.00 -6.89 -11.07
CA PRO A 276 27.10 -7.53 -10.12
C PRO A 276 27.43 -7.09 -8.68
N PRO A 277 26.42 -6.79 -7.83
CA PRO A 277 26.68 -6.35 -6.47
C PRO A 277 27.11 -7.49 -5.54
N TYR A 278 26.69 -8.73 -5.82
CA TYR A 278 26.90 -9.88 -4.93
C TYR A 278 27.64 -11.02 -5.63
N PRO A 279 28.61 -11.67 -4.96
CA PRO A 279 29.30 -12.81 -5.54
C PRO A 279 28.39 -14.04 -5.59
N LYS A 280 28.69 -14.96 -6.51
CA LYS A 280 28.11 -16.30 -6.55
C LYS A 280 29.18 -17.33 -6.92
N PRO A 281 29.54 -18.27 -6.04
CA PRO A 281 30.43 -19.37 -6.41
C PRO A 281 29.69 -20.46 -7.20
N ALA A 282 30.44 -21.27 -7.94
CA ALA A 282 29.92 -22.45 -8.63
C ALA A 282 29.41 -23.49 -7.63
N GLY A 283 28.33 -24.19 -8.01
CA GLY A 283 27.69 -25.23 -7.18
C GLY A 283 26.74 -24.69 -6.12
N GLN A 284 26.54 -23.38 -6.02
CA GLN A 284 25.51 -22.80 -5.15
C GLN A 284 24.22 -22.54 -5.92
N ASN A 285 23.10 -22.88 -5.29
CA ASN A 285 21.74 -22.66 -5.82
C ASN A 285 21.13 -21.33 -5.36
N TYR A 286 21.93 -20.44 -4.79
CA TYR A 286 21.51 -19.14 -4.28
C TYR A 286 22.59 -18.09 -4.53
N VAL A 287 22.20 -16.83 -4.47
CA VAL A 287 23.11 -15.67 -4.37
C VAL A 287 23.12 -15.21 -2.92
N THR A 288 24.26 -14.78 -2.40
CA THR A 288 24.37 -14.24 -1.03
C THR A 288 25.08 -12.90 -1.06
N SER A 289 24.56 -11.92 -0.31
CA SER A 289 25.36 -10.77 0.10
C SER A 289 26.29 -11.17 1.23
N ASP A 290 27.28 -10.33 1.52
CA ASP A 290 28.11 -10.43 2.73
C ASP A 290 27.37 -9.98 4.00
N GLY A 291 26.13 -9.52 3.86
CA GLY A 291 25.28 -9.04 4.94
C GLY A 291 25.84 -7.83 5.66
N SER A 292 26.84 -7.11 5.11
CA SER A 292 27.23 -5.79 5.64
C SER A 292 26.09 -4.78 5.52
N ASP A 293 25.21 -5.04 4.55
CA ASP A 293 24.11 -4.18 4.19
C ASP A 293 22.84 -4.42 4.98
N SER A 294 22.81 -5.45 5.83
CA SER A 294 21.67 -5.80 6.64
C SER A 294 21.81 -5.29 8.08
N ALA A 295 20.79 -4.56 8.56
CA ALA A 295 20.67 -4.16 9.96
C ALA A 295 20.18 -5.29 10.88
N ALA A 296 19.85 -6.46 10.34
CA ALA A 296 19.24 -7.55 11.10
C ALA A 296 20.26 -8.35 11.93
N ASN A 297 19.83 -8.78 13.11
CA ASN A 297 20.63 -9.61 14.02
C ASN A 297 20.66 -11.08 13.58
N TYR A 298 19.52 -11.61 13.13
CA TYR A 298 19.32 -13.00 12.75
C TYR A 298 19.36 -13.18 11.23
N LYS A 299 20.55 -13.01 10.65
CA LYS A 299 20.83 -13.19 9.21
C LYS A 299 21.44 -14.53 8.83
N GLU A 300 22.00 -15.24 9.81
CA GLU A 300 22.72 -16.51 9.63
C GLU A 300 22.20 -17.56 10.62
N ILE A 301 22.06 -18.80 10.15
CA ILE A 301 21.74 -19.97 10.96
C ILE A 301 23.06 -20.62 11.36
N THR A 302 23.24 -20.85 12.66
CA THR A 302 24.38 -21.63 13.15
C THR A 302 24.09 -23.11 12.93
N ALA A 303 24.93 -23.79 12.15
CA ALA A 303 24.80 -25.22 11.93
C ALA A 303 25.00 -26.00 13.24
N LYS A 304 24.62 -27.28 13.24
CA LYS A 304 24.73 -28.16 14.41
C LYS A 304 26.16 -28.27 14.97
N ASP A 305 27.18 -28.04 14.14
CA ASP A 305 28.57 -28.05 14.56
C ASP A 305 28.97 -26.84 15.44
N GLY A 306 28.13 -25.80 15.49
CA GLY A 306 28.36 -24.58 16.27
C GLY A 306 29.28 -23.55 15.60
N TYR A 307 29.83 -23.84 14.42
CA TYR A 307 30.83 -22.98 13.76
C TYR A 307 30.43 -22.60 12.33
N THR A 308 29.81 -23.52 11.60
CA THR A 308 29.39 -23.26 10.22
C THR A 308 28.20 -22.34 10.25
N LYS A 309 28.33 -21.20 9.56
CA LYS A 309 27.23 -20.25 9.37
C LYS A 309 26.59 -20.48 8.02
N ILE A 310 25.26 -20.60 8.02
CA ILE A 310 24.45 -20.79 6.83
C ILE A 310 23.63 -19.52 6.64
N PRO A 311 23.76 -18.80 5.51
CA PRO A 311 22.95 -17.59 5.29
C PRO A 311 21.47 -17.97 5.25
N ARG A 312 20.61 -17.11 5.80
CA ARG A 312 19.16 -17.25 5.60
C ARG A 312 18.84 -16.92 4.14
N VAL A 313 18.09 -17.82 3.51
CA VAL A 313 17.78 -17.75 2.07
C VAL A 313 16.29 -17.45 1.88
N ALA A 314 15.98 -16.37 1.19
CA ALA A 314 14.64 -16.08 0.69
C ALA A 314 14.37 -16.92 -0.56
N LEU A 315 13.35 -17.78 -0.49
CA LEU A 315 12.89 -18.54 -1.64
C LEU A 315 11.84 -17.72 -2.41
N PHE A 316 11.93 -17.72 -3.73
CA PHE A 316 10.93 -17.08 -4.58
C PHE A 316 10.65 -17.93 -5.83
N GLU A 317 9.40 -17.98 -6.27
CA GLU A 317 9.04 -18.72 -7.48
C GLU A 317 9.48 -17.97 -8.73
N SER A 318 10.04 -18.68 -9.70
CA SER A 318 10.43 -18.12 -10.99
C SER A 318 10.42 -19.18 -12.08
N SER A 319 9.83 -18.85 -13.23
CA SER A 319 9.87 -19.65 -14.46
C SER A 319 10.95 -19.18 -15.45
N GLU A 320 11.88 -18.32 -15.01
CA GLU A 320 12.92 -17.76 -15.86
C GLU A 320 13.86 -18.86 -16.42
N GLU A 321 14.18 -18.74 -17.71
CA GLU A 321 14.97 -19.69 -18.49
C GLU A 321 16.41 -19.18 -18.75
N ASN A 322 16.80 -18.03 -18.21
CA ASN A 322 18.15 -17.50 -18.32
C ASN A 322 18.85 -17.34 -16.96
N LYS A 323 20.09 -17.83 -16.87
CA LYS A 323 20.91 -17.77 -15.65
C LYS A 323 21.22 -16.35 -15.16
N TYR A 324 21.42 -15.37 -16.05
CA TYR A 324 21.72 -14.00 -15.66
C TYR A 324 20.46 -13.30 -15.13
N ASN A 325 19.32 -13.50 -15.77
CA ASN A 325 18.04 -13.00 -15.27
C ASN A 325 17.71 -13.59 -13.89
N LEU A 326 17.93 -14.90 -13.68
CA LEU A 326 17.80 -15.55 -12.37
C LEU A 326 18.71 -14.91 -11.31
N TYR A 327 19.95 -14.56 -11.66
CA TYR A 327 20.86 -13.85 -10.76
C TYR A 327 20.32 -12.48 -10.35
N TRP A 328 19.86 -11.67 -11.30
CA TRP A 328 19.33 -10.34 -10.99
C TRP A 328 18.01 -10.39 -10.21
N LEU A 329 17.16 -11.40 -10.44
CA LEU A 329 16.00 -11.67 -9.60
C LEU A 329 16.41 -11.97 -8.15
N CYS A 330 17.49 -12.74 -7.94
CA CYS A 330 18.02 -12.97 -6.59
C CYS A 330 18.53 -11.67 -5.95
N VAL A 331 19.25 -10.83 -6.69
CA VAL A 331 19.73 -9.53 -6.20
C VAL A 331 18.57 -8.65 -5.74
N ASN A 332 17.52 -8.55 -6.55
CA ASN A 332 16.33 -7.78 -6.19
C ASN A 332 15.65 -8.34 -4.94
N LYS A 333 15.55 -9.68 -4.84
CA LYS A 333 14.94 -10.31 -3.67
C LYS A 333 15.76 -10.13 -2.39
N ILE A 334 17.09 -10.17 -2.48
CA ILE A 334 17.97 -9.84 -1.34
C ILE A 334 17.73 -8.39 -0.91
N ARG A 335 17.71 -7.44 -1.85
CA ARG A 335 17.46 -6.02 -1.52
C ARG A 335 16.10 -5.80 -0.84
N GLU A 336 15.08 -6.54 -1.28
CA GLU A 336 13.74 -6.52 -0.67
C GLU A 336 13.72 -7.09 0.75
N LYS A 337 14.47 -8.17 1.01
CA LYS A 337 14.37 -8.96 2.25
C LYS A 337 15.55 -8.82 3.23
N GLN A 338 16.59 -8.08 2.88
CA GLN A 338 17.78 -7.97 3.75
C GLN A 338 17.58 -7.09 4.97
N GLN A 339 16.48 -6.32 5.05
CA GLN A 339 16.18 -5.46 6.20
C GLN A 339 15.10 -6.04 7.11
N PRO A 340 15.20 -5.84 8.43
CA PRO A 340 14.09 -6.12 9.33
C PRO A 340 12.85 -5.34 8.92
N SER A 341 11.68 -5.95 9.04
CA SER A 341 10.43 -5.21 8.91
C SER A 341 10.14 -4.53 10.24
N VAL A 342 9.91 -3.22 10.17
CA VAL A 342 9.55 -2.41 11.35
C VAL A 342 8.19 -1.78 11.07
N THR A 343 7.25 -2.06 11.95
CA THR A 343 5.89 -1.51 11.91
C THR A 343 5.70 -0.61 13.12
N LEU A 344 5.15 0.58 12.89
CA LEU A 344 4.85 1.52 13.96
C LEU A 344 3.36 1.83 13.98
N GLU A 345 2.69 1.45 15.05
CA GLU A 345 1.30 1.82 15.27
C GLU A 345 1.24 2.93 16.33
N ALA A 346 0.47 3.98 16.04
CA ALA A 346 0.38 5.14 16.93
C ALA A 346 -1.02 5.77 16.88
N ASN A 347 -1.66 5.99 18.03
CA ASN A 347 -2.84 6.87 18.04
C ASN A 347 -2.38 8.31 18.04
N VAL A 348 -2.28 8.92 16.86
CA VAL A 348 -1.90 10.32 16.73
C VAL A 348 -3.06 11.20 17.16
N ILE A 349 -2.79 12.04 18.15
CA ILE A 349 -3.73 13.04 18.61
C ILE A 349 -3.37 14.35 17.95
N ASP A 350 -4.26 14.84 17.11
CA ASP A 350 -4.16 16.17 16.55
C ASP A 350 -4.42 17.21 17.67
N ILE A 351 -3.33 17.66 18.31
CA ILE A 351 -3.35 18.70 19.35
C ILE A 351 -3.89 20.02 18.79
N SER A 352 -3.70 20.28 17.49
CA SER A 352 -4.18 21.49 16.82
C SER A 352 -5.70 21.47 16.70
N LYS A 353 -6.31 20.33 16.32
CA LYS A 353 -7.78 20.13 16.38
C LYS A 353 -8.34 20.36 17.77
N ILE A 354 -7.66 19.90 18.82
CA ILE A 354 -8.11 20.07 20.22
C ILE A 354 -8.05 21.53 20.66
N LYS A 355 -7.15 22.32 20.09
CA LYS A 355 -6.92 23.74 20.43
C LYS A 355 -7.59 24.73 19.45
N ASP A 356 -8.51 24.27 18.61
CA ASP A 356 -9.18 25.06 17.57
C ASP A 356 -8.23 25.73 16.56
N TYR A 357 -7.05 25.15 16.32
CA TYR A 357 -6.16 25.53 15.22
C TYR A 357 -6.46 24.71 13.96
N SER A 358 -5.91 25.14 12.82
CA SER A 358 -6.03 24.38 11.57
C SER A 358 -5.49 22.95 11.79
N PRO A 359 -6.32 21.91 11.57
CA PRO A 359 -5.94 20.53 11.75
C PRO A 359 -4.76 20.12 10.89
N GLU A 360 -3.98 19.16 11.38
CA GLU A 360 -3.10 18.38 10.53
C GLU A 360 -3.78 17.05 10.21
N LEU A 361 -4.35 16.98 9.00
CA LEU A 361 -5.06 15.78 8.54
C LEU A 361 -4.05 14.77 8.00
N TYR A 362 -3.90 13.65 8.73
CA TYR A 362 -3.13 12.49 8.32
C TYR A 362 -4.04 11.52 7.56
N ASN A 363 -3.74 11.24 6.30
CA ASN A 363 -4.51 10.38 5.40
C ASN A 363 -3.64 9.23 4.90
N VAL A 364 -4.26 8.13 4.46
CA VAL A 364 -3.49 6.98 3.93
C VAL A 364 -2.70 7.40 2.69
N GLY A 365 -1.43 7.01 2.63
CA GLY A 365 -0.46 7.40 1.61
C GLY A 365 0.43 8.58 2.01
N ASP A 366 0.04 9.36 3.01
CA ASP A 366 0.83 10.48 3.49
C ASP A 366 2.20 10.02 4.04
N LEU A 367 3.22 10.85 3.82
CA LEU A 367 4.56 10.63 4.37
C LEU A 367 4.75 11.51 5.60
N VAL A 368 5.12 10.89 6.72
CA VAL A 368 5.21 11.54 8.03
C VAL A 368 6.58 11.31 8.63
N PRO A 369 7.29 12.36 9.09
CA PRO A 369 8.51 12.18 9.85
C PRO A 369 8.19 11.65 11.24
N VAL A 370 8.84 10.57 11.63
CA VAL A 370 8.65 9.91 12.92
C VAL A 370 9.97 9.86 13.65
N ARG A 371 9.96 10.09 14.96
CA ARG A 371 11.12 9.84 15.82
C ARG A 371 10.92 8.54 16.62
N PRO A 372 11.57 7.43 16.21
CA PRO A 372 11.49 6.19 16.97
C PRO A 372 12.07 6.34 18.38
N PRO A 373 11.60 5.53 19.36
CA PRO A 373 12.16 5.54 20.70
C PRO A 373 13.63 5.14 20.66
N GLY A 374 14.49 5.92 21.34
CA GLY A 374 15.92 5.64 21.42
C GLY A 374 16.75 6.09 20.22
N ARG A 375 16.15 6.77 19.23
CA ARG A 375 16.87 7.41 18.11
C ARG A 375 16.81 8.93 18.16
N GLU A 376 17.90 9.58 17.76
CA GLU A 376 17.95 11.04 17.61
C GLU A 376 17.38 11.52 16.27
N GLU A 377 17.39 10.65 15.26
CA GLU A 377 17.02 11.00 13.89
C GLU A 377 15.55 10.70 13.57
N TYR A 378 14.99 11.52 12.68
CA TYR A 378 13.66 11.31 12.12
C TYR A 378 13.76 10.39 10.90
N VAL A 379 12.77 9.52 10.77
CA VAL A 379 12.62 8.68 9.58
C VAL A 379 11.25 8.94 8.98
N MET A 380 11.20 8.98 7.66
CA MET A 380 9.94 9.11 6.93
C MET A 380 9.21 7.76 6.94
N ALA A 381 7.99 7.76 7.45
CA ALA A 381 7.08 6.62 7.42
C ALA A 381 5.84 6.95 6.58
N ARG A 382 5.24 5.94 5.96
CA ARG A 382 4.02 6.11 5.17
C ARG A 382 2.81 5.73 6.02
N VAL A 383 1.76 6.54 6.01
CA VAL A 383 0.48 6.18 6.65
C VAL A 383 -0.16 5.05 5.84
N THR A 384 -0.33 3.89 6.46
CA THR A 384 -0.91 2.70 5.81
C THR A 384 -2.36 2.47 6.21
N GLU A 385 -2.79 2.93 7.39
CA GLU A 385 -4.18 2.83 7.84
C GLU A 385 -4.55 4.06 8.67
N THR A 386 -5.84 4.43 8.67
CA THR A 386 -6.38 5.47 9.54
C THR A 386 -7.75 5.04 10.08
N THR A 387 -8.06 5.41 11.32
CA THR A 387 -9.42 5.36 11.88
C THR A 387 -9.74 6.72 12.48
N LYS A 388 -10.87 7.30 12.10
CA LYS A 388 -11.23 8.68 12.45
C LYS A 388 -12.64 8.80 13.00
N TYR A 389 -12.79 9.61 14.03
CA TYR A 389 -14.04 9.85 14.75
C TYR A 389 -14.32 11.36 14.80
N PRO A 390 -15.14 11.93 13.90
CA PRO A 390 -15.39 13.37 13.81
C PRO A 390 -15.92 14.01 15.12
N ARG A 391 -16.56 13.22 16.00
CA ARG A 391 -17.00 13.67 17.34
C ARG A 391 -15.98 13.48 18.45
N ASN A 392 -15.02 12.58 18.29
CA ASN A 392 -14.12 12.18 19.36
C ASN A 392 -12.70 11.96 18.82
N PHE A 393 -12.03 13.06 18.48
CA PHE A 393 -10.67 13.06 17.95
C PHE A 393 -9.64 12.35 18.85
N ALA A 394 -9.94 12.18 20.15
CA ALA A 394 -9.07 11.43 21.05
C ALA A 394 -9.03 9.93 20.76
N LYS A 395 -9.95 9.43 19.93
CA LYS A 395 -9.98 8.05 19.42
C LYS A 395 -9.39 7.92 18.02
N ASP A 396 -9.00 9.01 17.37
CA ASP A 396 -8.35 8.94 16.06
C ASP A 396 -7.04 8.14 16.16
N SER A 397 -6.79 7.31 15.17
CA SER A 397 -5.59 6.47 15.10
C SER A 397 -5.03 6.43 13.69
N ILE A 398 -3.71 6.29 13.61
CA ILE A 398 -3.02 6.05 12.34
C ILE A 398 -2.05 4.88 12.51
N LYS A 399 -1.94 4.06 11.46
CA LYS A 399 -0.90 3.05 11.35
C LYS A 399 0.14 3.54 10.37
N LEU A 400 1.41 3.51 10.80
CA LEU A 400 2.54 3.89 9.99
C LEU A 400 3.29 2.62 9.59
N GLY A 401 3.49 2.45 8.29
CA GLY A 401 4.17 1.30 7.72
C GLY A 401 5.24 1.71 6.71
N ASN A 402 5.90 0.68 6.18
CA ASN A 402 6.97 0.79 5.18
C ASN A 402 8.18 1.60 5.67
N TYR A 403 8.73 1.17 6.82
CA TYR A 403 10.01 1.63 7.32
C TYR A 403 11.13 0.97 6.50
N GLN A 404 11.58 1.60 5.42
CA GLN A 404 12.90 1.30 4.88
C GLN A 404 13.91 2.13 5.66
N ILE A 405 14.54 1.53 6.67
CA ILE A 405 15.80 2.09 7.20
C ILE A 405 16.80 1.94 6.08
N ASP A 406 17.14 3.04 5.43
CA ASP A 406 18.39 3.10 4.69
C ASP A 406 19.52 3.18 5.71
N PHE A 407 19.85 2.03 6.31
CA PHE A 407 20.87 1.90 7.38
C PHE A 407 22.23 2.48 6.96
N PHE A 408 22.43 2.68 5.66
CA PHE A 408 23.64 3.22 5.06
C PHE A 408 23.85 4.72 5.17
N ALA A 409 22.78 5.52 5.26
CA ALA A 409 22.92 6.97 5.34
C ALA A 409 23.60 7.40 6.66
N ASP A 410 23.33 6.68 7.75
CA ASP A 410 23.83 7.03 9.08
C ASP A 410 25.23 6.46 9.30
N TYR A 411 25.48 5.21 8.87
CA TYR A 411 26.77 4.56 9.08
C TYR A 411 27.91 5.18 8.25
N LEU A 412 27.62 5.71 7.06
CA LEU A 412 28.60 6.43 6.24
C LEU A 412 28.90 7.85 6.76
N ASN A 413 28.01 8.44 7.56
CA ASN A 413 28.17 9.79 8.12
C ASN A 413 28.79 9.80 9.54
N GLU A 414 28.72 8.71 10.29
CA GLU A 414 29.44 8.57 11.56
C GLU A 414 30.97 8.40 11.38
N GLY A 415 31.41 7.92 10.21
CA GLY A 415 32.83 7.75 9.88
C GLY A 415 33.61 9.05 9.59
N ASN A 416 32.92 10.18 9.38
CA ASN A 416 33.52 11.44 8.90
C ASN A 416 33.40 12.64 9.84
N ARG A 417 32.98 12.46 11.10
CA ARG A 417 33.06 13.56 12.07
C ARG A 417 34.53 13.75 12.51
N PRO A 418 35.18 14.90 12.21
CA PRO A 418 36.47 15.20 12.82
C PRO A 418 36.27 15.25 14.34
N LYS A 419 37.05 14.47 15.09
CA LYS A 419 37.19 14.60 16.55
C LYS A 419 37.64 16.03 16.85
N THR A 420 36.70 16.94 17.01
CA THR A 420 36.96 18.28 17.54
C THR A 420 36.81 18.20 19.05
N ALA A 421 37.95 18.39 19.70
CA ALA A 421 38.09 18.39 21.13
C ALA A 421 37.13 19.38 21.78
N TYR A 422 36.50 18.95 22.86
CA TYR A 422 35.84 19.82 23.82
C TYR A 422 36.80 20.94 24.23
N THR A 423 36.42 22.17 23.94
CA THR A 423 36.84 23.33 24.73
C THR A 423 35.62 24.20 24.90
N ASN A 424 35.20 24.36 26.16
CA ASN A 424 34.45 25.47 26.76
C ASN A 424 34.37 25.10 28.26
N ILE A 425 34.97 25.87 29.18
CA ILE A 425 34.39 27.07 29.81
C ILE A 425 32.90 26.92 30.07
#